data_AF-C9YXK2-F1
#
_entry.id   AF-C9YXK2-F1
#
_cell.length_a   1.000
_cell.length_b   1.000
_cell.length_c   1.000
_cell.angle_alpha   90.00
_cell.angle_beta   90.00
_cell.angle_gamma   90.00
#
_symmetry.space_group_name_H-M   'P 1'
#
loop_
_entity.id
_entity.type
_entity.pdbx_description
1 polymer ?
#
loop_
_entity_poly.entity_id
_entity_poly.type
_entity_poly.pdbx_seq_one_letter_code
_entity_poly.pdbx_strand_id
1 'polypeptide(L)'
;MSWPPPGYLAGGGDWEQLTELLLRGHGWHNVSTIDQHTALASPDGRLHVVHGRRAGWTWNLRATGPAGHQWEALLGAYLPVEYVSALVDAMRQPPTAASGWAIAPLLEAGWRPDGTGPALTAVSPDGLVRITGQPEHARTPGPWHAQCTVNGFCWWTAALSPHTSLAVVTAFTRSLARDDPLPRMAIGTPLYGCGPHTRLARTAHGWDDEQALLEARITDARTRRTTGSGSAAPELKPARATAATRNR
;
A
#
# COMPACT_ATOMS: atom_id res chain seq x y z
N MET A 1 -27.27 16.03 7.69
CA MET A 1 -26.76 15.33 6.48
C MET A 1 -25.54 14.55 6.98
N SER A 2 -25.64 13.22 7.09
CA SER A 2 -24.64 12.35 7.76
C SER A 2 -23.70 11.77 6.73
N TRP A 3 -22.40 12.05 6.81
CA TRP A 3 -21.42 11.50 5.87
C TRP A 3 -21.20 10.02 6.23
N PRO A 4 -20.97 9.14 5.24
CA PRO A 4 -20.59 7.77 5.55
C PRO A 4 -19.33 7.77 6.42
N PRO A 5 -19.32 7.06 7.57
CA PRO A 5 -18.17 7.04 8.45
C PRO A 5 -17.00 6.31 7.78
N PRO A 6 -15.77 6.82 7.91
CA PRO A 6 -14.64 6.43 7.07
C PRO A 6 -13.92 5.15 7.52
N GLY A 7 -13.25 4.47 6.57
CA GLY A 7 -12.61 3.16 6.78
C GLY A 7 -11.30 3.15 7.58
N TYR A 8 -10.75 4.30 7.94
CA TYR A 8 -9.41 4.41 8.53
C TYR A 8 -9.32 4.03 10.03
N LEU A 9 -10.45 3.70 10.68
CA LEU A 9 -10.52 3.16 12.05
C LEU A 9 -10.90 1.67 12.09
N ALA A 10 -10.74 0.95 10.97
CA ALA A 10 -11.01 -0.48 10.90
C ALA A 10 -9.94 -1.37 11.60
N GLY A 11 -8.86 -0.78 12.14
CA GLY A 11 -7.74 -1.47 12.78
C GLY A 11 -6.65 -1.94 11.81
N GLY A 12 -5.66 -2.70 12.28
CA GLY A 12 -4.52 -3.15 11.45
C GLY A 12 -4.88 -4.15 10.35
N GLY A 13 -5.91 -4.97 10.55
CA GLY A 13 -6.35 -6.01 9.61
C GLY A 13 -5.53 -7.29 9.77
N ASP A 14 -5.94 -8.36 9.08
CA ASP A 14 -5.22 -9.62 9.14
C ASP A 14 -3.98 -9.59 8.22
N TRP A 15 -2.81 -9.45 8.84
CA TRP A 15 -1.52 -9.40 8.16
C TRP A 15 -1.15 -10.74 7.50
N GLU A 16 -1.72 -11.85 7.98
CA GLU A 16 -1.50 -13.17 7.39
C GLU A 16 -2.05 -13.20 5.97
N GLN A 17 -3.22 -12.59 5.74
CA GLN A 17 -3.83 -12.51 4.41
C GLN A 17 -2.97 -11.71 3.41
N LEU A 18 -2.38 -10.58 3.84
CA LEU A 18 -1.45 -9.83 2.99
C LEU A 18 -0.19 -10.66 2.69
N THR A 19 0.34 -11.33 3.71
CA THR A 19 1.53 -12.19 3.57
C THR A 19 1.26 -13.32 2.59
N GLU A 20 0.13 -14.02 2.73
CA GLU A 20 -0.29 -15.08 1.82
C GLU A 20 -0.48 -14.56 0.39
N LEU A 21 -1.14 -13.41 0.21
CA LEU A 21 -1.33 -12.82 -1.12
C LEU A 21 0.01 -12.52 -1.81
N LEU A 22 0.97 -11.96 -1.07
CA LEU A 22 2.29 -11.63 -1.63
C LEU A 22 3.09 -12.88 -1.98
N LEU A 23 3.15 -13.86 -1.08
CA LEU A 23 3.88 -15.13 -1.27
C LEU A 23 3.24 -15.96 -2.39
N ARG A 24 1.95 -16.27 -2.24
CA ARG A 24 1.24 -17.24 -3.10
C ARG A 24 0.76 -16.60 -4.39
N GLY A 25 0.25 -15.37 -4.34
CA GLY A 25 -0.30 -14.66 -5.48
C GLY A 25 0.78 -14.03 -6.37
N HIS A 26 1.74 -13.37 -5.74
CA HIS A 26 2.69 -12.51 -6.44
C HIS A 26 4.12 -13.04 -6.52
N GLY A 27 4.39 -14.18 -5.88
CA GLY A 27 5.68 -14.86 -5.94
C GLY A 27 6.78 -14.19 -5.14
N TRP A 28 6.42 -13.37 -4.15
CA TRP A 28 7.40 -12.82 -3.21
C TRP A 28 8.05 -13.94 -2.40
N HIS A 29 9.23 -13.67 -1.86
CA HIS A 29 9.98 -14.63 -1.05
C HIS A 29 10.09 -14.15 0.39
N ASN A 30 10.00 -15.10 1.33
CA ASN A 30 10.19 -14.84 2.75
C ASN A 30 11.70 -14.74 3.05
N VAL A 31 12.11 -13.61 3.62
CA VAL A 31 13.50 -13.29 4.01
C VAL A 31 13.59 -12.91 5.49
N SER A 32 12.60 -13.33 6.28
CA SER A 32 12.49 -12.99 7.71
C SER A 32 13.69 -13.47 8.50
N THR A 33 14.20 -12.62 9.39
CA THR A 33 15.13 -13.00 10.45
C THR A 33 14.39 -13.15 11.79
N ILE A 34 15.07 -13.67 12.81
CA ILE A 34 14.48 -13.94 14.14
C ILE A 34 13.90 -12.70 14.83
N ASP A 35 14.41 -11.51 14.51
CA ASP A 35 13.96 -10.25 15.11
C ASP A 35 12.75 -9.63 14.39
N GLN A 36 12.30 -10.24 13.30
CA GLN A 36 11.20 -9.76 12.47
C GLN A 36 9.98 -10.66 12.63
N HIS A 37 8.78 -10.07 12.54
CA HIS A 37 7.57 -10.87 12.46
C HIS A 37 7.52 -11.53 11.08
N THR A 38 7.71 -10.70 10.05
CA THR A 38 7.69 -11.10 8.66
C THR A 38 8.54 -10.11 7.88
N ALA A 39 9.42 -10.60 7.03
CA ALA A 39 10.06 -9.81 5.98
C ALA A 39 9.89 -10.54 4.65
N LEU A 40 9.39 -9.80 3.67
CA LEU A 40 9.12 -10.29 2.32
C LEU A 40 9.89 -9.43 1.33
N ALA A 41 10.38 -10.06 0.28
CA ALA A 41 11.03 -9.39 -0.83
C ALA A 41 10.35 -9.75 -2.16
N SER A 42 10.22 -8.77 -3.05
CA SER A 42 9.62 -8.96 -4.36
C SER A 42 10.47 -9.86 -5.26
N PRO A 43 9.88 -10.50 -6.29
CA PRO A 43 10.63 -11.37 -7.21
C PRO A 43 11.85 -10.71 -7.88
N ASP A 44 11.80 -9.40 -8.10
CA ASP A 44 12.87 -8.61 -8.71
C ASP A 44 13.85 -8.02 -7.68
N GLY A 45 13.65 -8.28 -6.38
CA GLY A 45 14.48 -7.78 -5.28
C GLY A 45 14.42 -6.28 -5.05
N ARG A 46 13.49 -5.56 -5.71
CA ARG A 46 13.43 -4.08 -5.63
C ARG A 46 12.60 -3.58 -4.47
N LEU A 47 11.65 -4.39 -3.99
CA LEU A 47 10.73 -4.05 -2.91
C LEU A 47 10.93 -4.99 -1.73
N HIS A 48 10.98 -4.42 -0.53
CA HIS A 48 11.03 -5.14 0.73
C HIS A 48 9.92 -4.65 1.64
N VAL A 49 9.20 -5.58 2.26
CA VAL A 49 8.16 -5.29 3.25
C VAL A 49 8.57 -5.99 4.54
N VAL A 50 8.77 -5.24 5.61
CA VAL A 50 9.18 -5.76 6.92
C VAL A 50 8.14 -5.36 7.95
N HIS A 51 7.59 -6.35 8.65
CA HIS A 51 6.76 -6.16 9.82
C HIS A 51 7.60 -6.47 11.08
N GLY A 52 7.92 -5.43 11.85
CA GLY A 52 8.85 -5.53 12.98
C GLY A 52 8.16 -5.98 14.27
N ARG A 53 8.74 -6.98 14.98
CA ARG A 53 8.24 -7.44 16.30
C ARG A 53 8.50 -6.44 17.41
N ARG A 54 9.67 -5.79 17.41
CA ARG A 54 10.14 -4.94 18.52
C ARG A 54 9.86 -3.45 18.32
N ALA A 55 9.58 -3.03 17.10
CA ALA A 55 9.32 -1.63 16.75
C ALA A 55 7.83 -1.28 16.87
N GLY A 56 7.17 -1.75 17.93
CA GLY A 56 5.76 -1.50 18.18
C GLY A 56 4.85 -1.92 17.03
N TRP A 57 5.09 -3.07 16.40
CA TRP A 57 4.32 -3.61 15.27
C TRP A 57 4.25 -2.68 14.05
N THR A 58 5.32 -1.93 13.78
CA THR A 58 5.40 -1.06 12.59
C THR A 58 5.72 -1.86 11.33
N TRP A 59 5.17 -1.40 10.21
CA TRP A 59 5.56 -1.81 8.88
C TRP A 59 6.63 -0.87 8.33
N ASN A 60 7.61 -1.46 7.70
CA ASN A 60 8.65 -0.77 6.99
C ASN A 60 8.65 -1.27 5.53
N LEU A 61 8.21 -0.41 4.63
CA LEU A 61 8.19 -0.67 3.20
C LEU A 61 9.39 0.04 2.61
N ARG A 62 10.26 -0.69 1.93
CA ARG A 62 11.42 -0.14 1.23
C ARG A 62 11.35 -0.49 -0.24
N ALA A 63 11.72 0.46 -1.06
CA ALA A 63 11.71 0.28 -2.50
C ALA A 63 12.88 1.01 -3.15
N THR A 64 13.44 0.39 -4.18
CA THR A 64 14.42 1.03 -5.06
C THR A 64 13.73 1.47 -6.35
N GLY A 65 13.49 2.77 -6.47
CA GLY A 65 12.81 3.37 -7.61
C GLY A 65 13.58 3.21 -8.94
N PRO A 66 12.94 3.50 -10.10
CA PRO A 66 13.55 3.34 -11.43
C PRO A 66 14.91 4.03 -11.60
N ALA A 67 15.12 5.18 -10.96
CA ALA A 67 16.37 5.95 -10.98
C ALA A 67 17.38 5.53 -9.90
N GLY A 68 17.18 4.39 -9.23
CA GLY A 68 18.08 3.92 -8.15
C GLY A 68 17.87 4.60 -6.80
N HIS A 69 17.01 5.62 -6.71
CA HIS A 69 16.67 6.24 -5.43
C HIS A 69 15.93 5.27 -4.54
N GLN A 70 16.44 5.10 -3.32
CA GLN A 70 15.73 4.38 -2.27
C GLN A 70 14.71 5.29 -1.61
N TRP A 71 13.55 4.74 -1.33
CA TRP A 71 12.57 5.38 -0.47
C TRP A 71 12.00 4.37 0.52
N GLU A 72 11.43 4.92 1.58
CA GLU A 72 10.97 4.17 2.74
C GLU A 72 9.61 4.72 3.17
N ALA A 73 8.69 3.83 3.51
CA ALA A 73 7.47 4.18 4.22
C ALA A 73 7.41 3.42 5.54
N LEU A 74 7.27 4.18 6.64
CA LEU A 74 7.08 3.66 7.98
C LEU A 74 5.60 3.79 8.34
N LEU A 75 4.94 2.68 8.62
CA LEU A 75 3.50 2.62 8.90
C LEU A 75 3.26 2.04 10.31
N GLY A 76 2.37 2.65 11.08
CA GLY A 76 2.05 2.24 12.45
C GLY A 76 1.21 0.96 12.54
N ALA A 77 1.22 0.34 13.71
CA ALA A 77 0.59 -0.96 14.04
C ALA A 77 -0.91 -1.10 13.77
N TYR A 78 -1.62 0.02 13.71
CA TYR A 78 -3.08 0.04 13.53
C TYR A 78 -3.49 0.66 12.21
N LEU A 79 -2.54 0.89 11.30
CA LEU A 79 -2.87 1.30 9.94
C LEU A 79 -3.60 0.14 9.25
N PRO A 80 -4.78 0.37 8.65
CA PRO A 80 -5.50 -0.67 7.93
C PRO A 80 -4.68 -1.35 6.82
N VAL A 81 -4.72 -2.69 6.79
CA VAL A 81 -3.98 -3.53 5.82
C VAL A 81 -4.31 -3.21 4.36
N GLU A 82 -5.48 -2.65 4.05
CA GLU A 82 -5.83 -2.18 2.71
C GLU A 82 -4.92 -1.04 2.27
N TYR A 83 -4.52 -0.17 3.20
CA TYR A 83 -3.65 0.96 2.91
C TYR A 83 -2.24 0.46 2.65
N VAL A 84 -1.78 -0.53 3.43
CA VAL A 84 -0.52 -1.24 3.18
C VAL A 84 -0.58 -1.95 1.83
N SER A 85 -1.68 -2.63 1.51
CA SER A 85 -1.88 -3.35 0.24
C SER A 85 -1.88 -2.39 -0.94
N ALA A 86 -2.60 -1.28 -0.85
CA ALA A 86 -2.67 -0.25 -1.89
C ALA A 86 -1.30 0.39 -2.15
N LEU A 87 -0.51 0.62 -1.09
CA LEU A 87 0.87 1.05 -1.23
C LEU A 87 1.68 -0.01 -1.98
N VAL A 88 1.66 -1.27 -1.54
CA VAL A 88 2.39 -2.38 -2.19
C VAL A 88 2.01 -2.54 -3.66
N ASP A 89 0.73 -2.45 -4.01
CA ASP A 89 0.28 -2.52 -5.40
C ASP A 89 0.80 -1.34 -6.23
N ALA A 90 0.71 -0.11 -5.71
CA ALA A 90 1.23 1.07 -6.38
C ALA A 90 2.76 1.05 -6.52
N MET A 91 3.48 0.38 -5.61
CA MET A 91 4.92 0.17 -5.74
C MET A 91 5.26 -0.78 -6.89
N ARG A 92 4.48 -1.86 -7.03
CA ARG A 92 4.73 -2.91 -8.03
C ARG A 92 4.31 -2.47 -9.43
N GLN A 93 3.23 -1.72 -9.51
CA GLN A 93 2.66 -1.21 -10.74
C GLN A 93 2.33 0.27 -10.53
N PRO A 94 3.34 1.17 -10.67
CA PRO A 94 3.11 2.60 -10.54
C PRO A 94 1.98 3.01 -11.50
N PRO A 95 0.93 3.68 -11.01
CA PRO A 95 -0.09 4.24 -11.87
C PRO A 95 0.53 5.07 -12.99
N THR A 96 0.09 4.86 -14.23
CA THR A 96 0.60 5.55 -15.43
C THR A 96 0.37 7.06 -15.40
N ALA A 97 -0.61 7.53 -14.63
CA ALA A 97 -0.90 8.94 -14.42
C ALA A 97 -1.08 9.21 -12.92
N ALA A 98 -0.03 9.68 -12.25
CA ALA A 98 -0.23 10.46 -11.04
C ALA A 98 -0.53 11.88 -11.50
N SER A 99 -1.75 12.37 -11.24
CA SER A 99 -1.99 13.82 -11.30
C SER A 99 -0.95 14.50 -10.43
N GLY A 100 -0.45 15.68 -10.83
CA GLY A 100 0.57 16.45 -10.08
C GLY A 100 0.14 16.87 -8.67
N TRP A 101 -0.96 16.33 -8.15
CA TRP A 101 -1.57 16.65 -6.89
C TRP A 101 -1.99 15.39 -6.12
N ALA A 102 -1.18 14.99 -5.15
CA ALA A 102 -1.40 13.76 -4.37
C ALA A 102 -2.65 13.79 -3.48
N ILE A 103 -3.11 14.97 -3.04
CA ILE A 103 -4.28 15.09 -2.15
C ILE A 103 -5.60 15.23 -2.91
N ALA A 104 -5.60 15.31 -4.24
CA ALA A 104 -6.82 15.45 -5.04
C ALA A 104 -7.91 14.41 -4.71
N PRO A 105 -7.59 13.10 -4.55
CA PRO A 105 -8.61 12.10 -4.17
C PRO A 105 -9.31 12.40 -2.85
N LEU A 106 -8.63 13.03 -1.89
CA LEU A 106 -9.19 13.37 -0.59
C LEU A 106 -10.19 14.52 -0.72
N LEU A 107 -9.83 15.54 -1.51
CA LEU A 107 -10.69 16.70 -1.75
C LEU A 107 -11.96 16.30 -2.50
N GLU A 108 -11.84 15.41 -3.49
CA GLU A 108 -12.98 14.81 -4.19
C GLU A 108 -13.89 14.03 -3.22
N ALA A 109 -13.32 13.37 -2.20
CA ALA A 109 -14.05 12.70 -1.13
C ALA A 109 -14.53 13.64 0.00
N GLY A 110 -14.46 14.96 -0.20
CA GLY A 110 -14.98 15.96 0.73
C GLY A 110 -14.07 16.27 1.94
N TRP A 111 -12.80 15.85 1.91
CA TRP A 111 -11.82 16.27 2.90
C TRP A 111 -11.53 17.76 2.75
N ARG A 112 -11.18 18.40 3.85
CA ARG A 112 -10.94 19.85 3.90
C ARG A 112 -9.45 20.12 3.79
N PRO A 113 -9.01 21.06 2.95
CA PRO A 113 -7.65 21.56 3.03
C PRO A 113 -7.44 22.27 4.37
N ASP A 114 -6.27 22.13 4.97
CA ASP A 114 -5.97 22.70 6.29
C ASP A 114 -4.59 23.38 6.30
N GLY A 115 -4.55 24.69 6.07
CA GLY A 115 -3.30 25.43 6.21
C GLY A 115 -3.31 26.79 5.55
N THR A 116 -2.71 27.74 6.26
CA THR A 116 -2.30 29.06 5.76
C THR A 116 -0.83 29.09 5.35
N GLY A 117 -0.12 27.96 5.49
CA GLY A 117 1.31 27.81 5.21
C GLY A 117 1.61 27.07 3.90
N PRO A 118 2.90 26.83 3.60
CA PRO A 118 3.31 26.28 2.31
C PRO A 118 3.14 24.76 2.20
N ALA A 119 2.75 24.07 3.28
CA ALA A 119 2.51 22.63 3.29
C ALA A 119 1.15 22.25 2.69
N LEU A 120 1.14 21.18 1.90
CA LEU A 120 -0.07 20.59 1.33
C LEU A 120 -0.73 19.70 2.39
N THR A 121 -1.83 20.16 2.98
CA THR A 121 -2.51 19.42 4.04
C THR A 121 -3.97 19.17 3.69
N ALA A 122 -4.46 17.99 4.02
CA ALA A 122 -5.89 17.65 4.00
C ALA A 122 -6.30 16.98 5.31
N VAL A 123 -7.51 17.28 5.76
CA VAL A 123 -8.11 16.77 7.00
C VAL A 123 -9.45 16.11 6.69
N SER A 124 -9.69 14.95 7.29
CA SER A 124 -10.93 14.20 7.10
C SER A 124 -12.16 15.00 7.56
N PRO A 125 -13.36 14.73 7.03
CA PRO A 125 -14.57 15.50 7.38
C PRO A 125 -14.91 15.55 8.87
N ASP A 126 -14.53 14.52 9.62
CA ASP A 126 -14.68 14.36 11.08
C ASP A 126 -13.44 14.78 11.88
N GLY A 127 -12.38 15.25 11.21
CA GLY A 127 -11.19 15.82 11.85
C GLY A 127 -10.20 14.81 12.43
N LEU A 128 -10.44 13.51 12.28
CA LEU A 128 -9.61 12.48 12.93
C LEU A 128 -8.33 12.17 12.17
N VAL A 129 -8.32 12.30 10.84
CA VAL A 129 -7.14 12.05 10.02
C VAL A 129 -6.63 13.35 9.43
N ARG A 130 -5.33 13.57 9.58
CA ARG A 130 -4.59 14.62 8.88
C ARG A 130 -3.50 13.97 8.04
N ILE A 131 -3.37 14.43 6.81
CA ILE A 131 -2.19 14.20 5.97
C ILE A 131 -1.54 15.53 5.62
N THR A 132 -0.23 15.57 5.65
CA THR A 132 0.59 16.74 5.32
C THR A 132 1.75 16.31 4.43
N GLY A 133 1.88 16.95 3.27
CA GLY A 133 3.04 16.90 2.40
C GLY A 133 3.83 18.19 2.51
N GLN A 134 5.14 18.07 2.72
CA GLN A 134 6.02 19.24 2.64
C GLN A 134 6.20 19.64 1.17
N PRO A 135 6.16 20.95 0.86
CA PRO A 135 6.30 21.43 -0.50
C PRO A 135 7.71 21.13 -1.03
N GLU A 136 7.79 20.84 -2.32
CA GLU A 136 9.05 20.66 -3.04
C GLU A 136 9.91 21.93 -2.91
N HIS A 137 11.00 21.86 -2.15
CA HIS A 137 12.01 22.90 -2.17
C HIS A 137 13.16 22.46 -3.07
N ALA A 138 13.48 23.27 -4.08
CA ALA A 138 14.70 23.17 -4.88
C ALA A 138 15.01 21.77 -5.44
N ARG A 139 14.03 21.14 -6.13
CA ARG A 139 14.16 19.86 -6.88
C ARG A 139 14.31 18.59 -6.04
N THR A 140 14.06 18.64 -4.73
CA THR A 140 13.94 17.43 -3.90
C THR A 140 12.48 17.30 -3.43
N PRO A 141 11.78 16.19 -3.71
CA PRO A 141 10.42 16.02 -3.23
C PRO A 141 10.41 15.94 -1.70
N GLY A 142 9.40 16.54 -1.05
CA GLY A 142 9.28 16.56 0.40
C GLY A 142 8.68 15.27 0.99
N PRO A 143 8.90 14.97 2.28
CA PRO A 143 8.26 13.83 2.93
C PRO A 143 6.75 14.06 3.09
N TRP A 144 6.02 12.95 3.19
CA TRP A 144 4.60 12.94 3.51
C TRP A 144 4.37 12.29 4.87
N HIS A 145 3.46 12.87 5.65
CA HIS A 145 3.07 12.32 6.94
C HIS A 145 1.55 12.28 7.05
N ALA A 146 1.01 11.16 7.51
CA ALA A 146 -0.39 11.04 7.89
C ALA A 146 -0.51 10.45 9.29
N GLN A 147 -1.56 10.85 10.00
CA GLN A 147 -1.87 10.32 11.32
C GLN A 147 -3.37 10.33 11.57
N CYS A 148 -3.84 9.36 12.35
CA CYS A 148 -5.19 9.31 12.88
C CYS A 148 -5.18 9.51 14.39
N THR A 149 -5.91 10.52 14.86
CA THR A 149 -6.02 10.87 16.28
C THR A 149 -7.48 10.84 16.71
N VAL A 150 -7.78 10.10 17.77
CA VAL A 150 -9.11 10.02 18.38
C VAL A 150 -8.99 10.33 19.86
N ASN A 151 -9.74 11.33 20.34
CA ASN A 151 -9.73 11.75 21.76
C ASN A 151 -8.32 12.02 22.31
N GLY A 152 -7.42 12.58 21.50
CA GLY A 152 -6.03 12.87 21.88
C GLY A 152 -5.06 11.68 21.76
N PHE A 153 -5.54 10.48 21.42
CA PHE A 153 -4.70 9.31 21.19
C PHE A 153 -4.39 9.13 19.70
N CYS A 154 -3.11 9.06 19.35
CA CYS A 154 -2.66 8.73 18.00
C CYS A 154 -2.75 7.21 17.79
N TRP A 155 -3.68 6.79 16.93
CA TRP A 155 -3.92 5.37 16.64
C TRP A 155 -2.94 4.81 15.62
N TRP A 156 -2.66 5.54 14.55
CA TRP A 156 -1.67 5.14 13.58
C TRP A 156 -1.01 6.35 12.97
N THR A 157 0.21 6.13 12.46
CA THR A 157 0.95 7.08 11.65
C THR A 157 1.39 6.41 10.35
N ALA A 158 1.60 7.21 9.33
CA ALA A 158 2.29 6.83 8.11
C ALA A 158 3.29 7.93 7.77
N ALA A 159 4.56 7.58 7.57
CA ALA A 159 5.60 8.50 7.14
C ALA A 159 6.22 7.97 5.85
N LEU A 160 6.08 8.72 4.76
CA LEU A 160 6.66 8.38 3.46
C LEU A 160 7.83 9.32 3.20
N SER A 161 8.99 8.75 2.87
CA SER A 161 10.23 9.51 2.73
C SER A 161 10.22 10.43 1.49
N PRO A 162 11.10 11.45 1.44
CA PRO A 162 11.23 12.41 0.33
C PRO A 162 11.21 11.81 -1.08
N HIS A 163 11.83 10.64 -1.27
CA HIS A 163 11.95 10.02 -2.60
C HIS A 163 10.77 9.11 -2.96
N THR A 164 9.72 9.07 -2.14
CA THR A 164 8.50 8.32 -2.45
C THR A 164 7.85 8.91 -3.69
N SER A 165 7.52 8.06 -4.67
CA SER A 165 6.90 8.55 -5.90
C SER A 165 5.52 9.14 -5.63
N LEU A 166 5.16 10.20 -6.35
CA LEU A 166 3.84 10.83 -6.23
C LEU A 166 2.70 9.82 -6.50
N ALA A 167 2.95 8.83 -7.34
CA ALA A 167 1.99 7.77 -7.66
C ALA A 167 1.67 6.89 -6.44
N VAL A 168 2.68 6.57 -5.63
CA VAL A 168 2.51 5.83 -4.36
C VAL A 168 1.75 6.68 -3.35
N VAL A 169 2.10 7.96 -3.21
CA VAL A 169 1.36 8.89 -2.32
C VAL A 169 -0.10 9.01 -2.76
N THR A 170 -0.35 9.13 -4.07
CA THR A 170 -1.71 9.22 -4.64
C THR A 170 -2.51 7.94 -4.42
N ALA A 171 -1.88 6.76 -4.47
CA ALA A 171 -2.55 5.50 -4.15
C ALA A 171 -2.95 5.43 -2.67
N PHE A 172 -2.07 5.90 -1.77
CA PHE A 172 -2.37 5.99 -0.35
C PHE A 172 -3.54 6.94 -0.07
N THR A 173 -3.53 8.14 -0.64
CA THR A 173 -4.62 9.12 -0.46
C THR A 173 -5.93 8.64 -1.07
N ARG A 174 -5.90 7.98 -2.24
CA ARG A 174 -7.08 7.32 -2.80
C ARG A 174 -7.61 6.23 -1.88
N SER A 175 -6.73 5.47 -1.22
CA SER A 175 -7.17 4.45 -0.28
C SER A 175 -7.77 5.05 0.99
N LEU A 176 -7.25 6.18 1.48
CA LEU A 176 -7.83 6.94 2.60
C LEU A 176 -9.21 7.55 2.26
N ALA A 177 -9.43 7.89 0.99
CA ALA A 177 -10.68 8.45 0.49
C ALA A 177 -11.82 7.42 0.34
N ARG A 178 -11.52 6.12 0.40
CA ARG A 178 -12.49 5.04 0.21
C ARG A 178 -13.45 4.89 1.39
N ASP A 179 -14.72 4.61 1.07
CA ASP A 179 -15.81 4.40 2.02
C ASP A 179 -16.16 2.91 2.23
N ASP A 180 -15.38 2.00 1.66
CA ASP A 180 -15.55 0.55 1.68
C ASP A 180 -14.40 -0.19 2.40
N PRO A 181 -14.25 -0.04 3.74
CA PRO A 181 -13.25 -0.83 4.48
C PRO A 181 -13.48 -2.34 4.32
N LEU A 182 -12.42 -3.16 4.37
CA LEU A 182 -12.63 -4.61 4.34
C LEU A 182 -13.43 -5.06 5.58
N PRO A 183 -14.28 -6.10 5.43
CA PRO A 183 -14.90 -6.80 6.54
C PRO A 183 -13.87 -7.32 7.55
N ARG A 184 -14.15 -7.23 8.86
CA ARG A 184 -13.24 -7.66 9.94
C ARG A 184 -13.97 -8.14 11.17
N MET A 185 -13.35 -9.09 11.89
CA MET A 185 -13.78 -9.47 13.24
C MET A 185 -13.54 -8.31 14.23
N ALA A 186 -14.49 -8.12 15.16
CA ALA A 186 -14.50 -7.03 16.13
C ALA A 186 -13.26 -6.98 17.06
N ILE A 187 -12.51 -8.08 17.20
CA ILE A 187 -11.30 -8.17 18.03
C ILE A 187 -10.15 -7.28 17.49
N GLY A 188 -10.16 -6.96 16.18
CA GLY A 188 -9.14 -6.10 15.55
C GLY A 188 -9.47 -4.61 15.52
N THR A 189 -10.65 -4.21 16.00
CA THR A 189 -11.12 -2.82 15.96
C THR A 189 -10.54 -2.01 17.13
N PRO A 190 -10.17 -0.72 16.96
CA PRO A 190 -9.84 0.18 18.06
C PRO A 190 -10.92 0.17 19.16
N LEU A 191 -10.65 -0.49 20.29
CA LEU A 191 -11.65 -0.74 21.34
C LEU A 191 -11.89 0.46 22.28
N TYR A 192 -10.95 1.40 22.36
CA TYR A 192 -10.98 2.48 23.35
C TYR A 192 -11.41 3.81 22.74
N GLY A 193 -12.61 4.29 23.07
CA GLY A 193 -13.08 5.64 22.72
C GLY A 193 -13.37 5.88 21.22
N CYS A 194 -13.16 4.88 20.36
CA CYS A 194 -13.38 4.98 18.91
C CYS A 194 -14.78 4.54 18.48
N GLY A 195 -15.59 3.97 19.37
CA GLY A 195 -16.93 3.45 19.05
C GLY A 195 -17.83 4.41 18.23
N PRO A 196 -17.89 5.72 18.54
CA PRO A 196 -18.66 6.69 17.74
C PRO A 196 -18.13 6.90 16.31
N HIS A 197 -16.88 6.52 16.05
CA HIS A 197 -16.15 6.73 14.81
C HIS A 197 -15.90 5.43 14.04
N THR A 198 -16.15 4.28 14.66
CA THR A 198 -15.99 2.97 14.03
C THR A 198 -17.33 2.40 13.60
N ARG A 199 -17.45 2.05 12.31
CA ARG A 199 -18.56 1.23 11.83
C ARG A 199 -18.29 -0.24 12.09
N LEU A 200 -19.08 -0.85 12.97
CA LEU A 200 -19.22 -2.30 13.03
C LEU A 200 -20.39 -2.70 12.11
N ALA A 201 -20.08 -3.12 10.89
CA ALA A 201 -21.06 -3.80 10.06
C ALA A 201 -21.05 -5.28 10.43
N ARG A 202 -22.22 -5.84 10.78
CA ARG A 202 -22.36 -7.29 10.90
C ARG A 202 -22.27 -7.86 9.49
N THR A 203 -21.09 -8.33 9.14
CA THR A 203 -20.84 -9.06 7.90
C THR A 203 -21.50 -10.44 8.04
N ALA A 204 -22.09 -10.94 6.95
CA ALA A 204 -22.54 -12.34 6.87
C ALA A 204 -21.36 -13.28 6.58
N HIS A 205 -20.17 -12.73 6.28
CA HIS A 205 -18.97 -13.47 5.97
C HIS A 205 -18.38 -14.07 7.24
N GLY A 206 -18.34 -15.40 7.26
CA GLY A 206 -17.57 -16.15 8.23
C GLY A 206 -16.11 -16.27 7.80
N TRP A 207 -15.34 -17.00 8.60
CA TRP A 207 -13.94 -17.32 8.31
C TRP A 207 -13.76 -18.00 6.92
N ASP A 208 -14.67 -18.92 6.57
CA ASP A 208 -14.63 -19.62 5.26
C ASP A 208 -14.82 -18.66 4.07
N ASP A 209 -15.67 -17.64 4.22
CA ASP A 209 -15.91 -16.65 3.19
C ASP A 209 -14.68 -15.73 3.00
N GLU A 210 -14.06 -15.30 4.09
CA GLU A 210 -12.81 -14.53 4.05
C GLU A 210 -11.70 -15.33 3.36
N GLN A 211 -11.59 -16.63 3.67
CA GLN A 211 -10.60 -17.50 3.04
C GLN A 211 -10.88 -17.72 1.55
N ALA A 212 -12.15 -17.91 1.17
CA ALA A 212 -12.54 -18.02 -0.25
C ALA A 212 -12.23 -16.73 -1.04
N LEU A 213 -12.47 -15.56 -0.44
CA LEU A 213 -12.13 -14.26 -1.04
C LEU A 213 -10.61 -14.10 -1.18
N LEU A 214 -9.82 -14.52 -0.19
CA LEU A 214 -8.37 -14.52 -0.26
C LEU A 214 -7.86 -15.43 -1.38
N GLU A 215 -8.36 -16.66 -1.49
CA GLU A 215 -7.97 -17.60 -2.55
C GLU A 215 -8.34 -17.10 -3.94
N ALA A 216 -9.50 -16.46 -4.09
CA ALA A 216 -9.89 -15.82 -5.34
C ALA A 216 -8.90 -14.71 -5.73
N ARG A 217 -8.51 -13.84 -4.78
CA ARG A 217 -7.48 -12.80 -4.98
C ARG A 217 -6.12 -13.38 -5.34
N ILE A 218 -5.70 -14.47 -4.68
CA ILE A 218 -4.45 -15.18 -4.98
C ILE A 218 -4.47 -15.74 -6.41
N THR A 219 -5.60 -16.33 -6.81
CA THR A 219 -5.76 -16.93 -8.15
C THR A 219 -5.73 -15.87 -9.24
N ASP A 220 -6.44 -14.76 -9.06
CA ASP A 220 -6.41 -13.63 -9.98
C ASP A 220 -5.01 -13.01 -10.09
N ALA A 221 -4.34 -12.80 -8.95
CA ALA A 221 -2.97 -12.31 -8.89
C ALA A 221 -1.98 -13.21 -9.68
N ARG A 222 -2.10 -14.53 -9.52
CA ARG A 222 -1.30 -15.52 -10.28
C ARG A 222 -1.57 -15.41 -11.77
N THR A 223 -2.85 -15.33 -12.14
CA THR A 223 -3.29 -15.25 -13.54
C THR A 223 -2.74 -14.00 -14.22
N ARG A 224 -2.84 -12.84 -13.57
CA ARG A 224 -2.26 -11.58 -14.10
C ARG A 224 -0.74 -11.65 -14.24
N ARG A 225 -0.05 -12.36 -13.34
CA ARG A 225 1.40 -12.56 -13.44
C ARG A 225 1.79 -13.44 -14.62
N THR A 226 1.06 -14.54 -14.86
CA THR A 226 1.35 -15.45 -15.98
C THR A 226 0.99 -14.84 -17.34
N THR A 227 -0.14 -14.12 -17.43
CA THR A 227 -0.57 -13.46 -18.67
C THR A 227 0.24 -12.19 -18.98
N GLY A 228 0.58 -11.38 -17.97
CA GLY A 228 1.43 -10.19 -18.13
C GLY A 228 2.88 -10.51 -18.50
N SER A 229 3.36 -11.71 -18.17
CA SER A 229 4.67 -12.21 -18.61
C SER A 229 4.67 -12.71 -20.07
N GLY A 230 3.53 -12.74 -20.74
CA GLY A 230 3.36 -13.32 -22.09
C GLY A 230 3.67 -12.40 -23.27
N SER A 231 3.93 -11.10 -23.06
CA SER A 231 4.30 -10.15 -24.14
C SER A 231 5.81 -9.96 -24.24
N ALA A 232 6.55 -11.05 -24.32
CA ALA A 232 7.90 -11.06 -24.90
C ALA A 232 7.99 -12.34 -25.74
N ALA A 233 7.50 -12.27 -26.98
CA ALA A 233 7.76 -13.31 -27.96
C ALA A 233 9.29 -13.44 -28.11
N PRO A 234 9.87 -14.64 -27.97
CA PRO A 234 11.29 -14.81 -28.20
C PRO A 234 11.58 -14.54 -29.69
N GLU A 235 12.44 -13.56 -29.95
CA GLU A 235 12.99 -13.32 -31.28
C GLU A 235 13.72 -14.58 -31.73
N LEU A 236 13.16 -15.27 -32.73
CA LEU A 236 13.77 -16.42 -33.38
C LEU A 236 15.10 -15.96 -33.99
N LYS A 237 16.22 -16.36 -33.36
CA LYS A 237 17.56 -16.25 -33.96
C LYS A 237 17.52 -16.89 -35.36
N PRO A 238 17.88 -16.16 -36.44
CA PRO A 238 17.96 -16.77 -37.75
C PRO A 238 19.06 -17.84 -37.76
N ALA A 239 18.70 -19.03 -38.23
CA ALA A 239 19.61 -20.14 -38.42
C ALA A 239 20.77 -19.73 -39.33
N ARG A 240 21.99 -19.90 -38.83
CA ARG A 240 23.22 -19.64 -39.57
C ARG A 240 23.31 -20.63 -40.72
N ALA A 241 23.24 -20.13 -41.96
CA ALA A 241 23.48 -20.93 -43.15
C ALA A 241 24.90 -21.52 -43.12
N THR A 242 24.98 -22.85 -43.22
CA THR A 242 26.21 -23.62 -43.41
C THR A 242 26.78 -23.30 -44.79
N ALA A 243 27.96 -22.69 -44.84
CA ALA A 243 28.71 -22.52 -46.07
C ALA A 243 29.29 -23.88 -46.50
N ALA A 244 28.93 -24.31 -47.70
CA ALA A 244 29.41 -25.52 -48.33
C ALA A 244 30.89 -25.41 -48.74
N THR A 245 31.61 -26.51 -48.49
CA THR A 245 32.96 -26.84 -48.95
C THR A 245 33.14 -26.61 -50.45
N ARG A 246 34.23 -25.97 -50.86
CA ARG A 246 34.86 -26.21 -52.18
C ARG A 246 36.37 -26.30 -52.04
N ASN A 247 36.87 -27.48 -52.41
CA ASN A 247 38.27 -27.83 -52.58
C ASN A 247 38.95 -26.98 -53.65
N ARG A 248 40.25 -26.74 -53.47
CA ARG A 248 41.23 -26.89 -54.54
C ARG A 248 42.56 -27.38 -53.98
#